data_AF-A0A430FIH1-F1
#
_entry.id   AF-A0A430FIH1-F1
#
_cell.length_a   1.000
_cell.length_b   1.000
_cell.length_c   1.000
_cell.angle_alpha   90.00
_cell.angle_beta   90.00
_cell.angle_gamma   90.00
#
_symmetry.space_group_name_H-M   'P 1'
#
loop_
_entity.id
_entity.type
_entity.pdbx_description
1 polymer ?
#
loop_
_entity_poly.entity_id
_entity_poly.type
_entity_poly.pdbx_seq_one_letter_code
_entity_poly.pdbx_strand_id
1 'polypeptide(L)'
;MELNDLQVPNRREELERQLDAAYDRYKRELAKLQRNGAADIGSIWDDDFTFPDAESRIEEARATLERYSDRASQLASDYYDSIRELWGQYSGVELPEFDRGDMLDPNRVVWQLAGGFNQTDYPGLHYQDVIPGTDGKVHNKYGKSIEELWPKTDDMAGYQSYIARLVMSAGRLTLMDTIGRDPTQPRWARVPNGPTCEFCVMLASRGWVYWTEDSARLGGSFHNGNCDCSVVPSWGAQKLKGYDPDRLYEQYQQCADTTARLVTRDEYRKYEKAYVPKNDEDRPLEYKVWKRNRILAEMRTRDRQWLYDGRPASVSYASTKAKAELKAHEKLTRDALAANGFTMWFPERSDEEGVTTADCVINGKTVDFKAPKGNGKNTIDQLLRHAAKQGKAAVIHLQEGRGTMTSELCVESIRKSLARRKLEYVLFIDYDGSITRFVQE
;
A
#
# COMPACT_ATOMS: atom_id res chain seq x y z
N MET A 1 16.97 32.34 6.71
CA MET A 1 17.25 30.93 7.02
C MET A 1 15.98 30.18 6.71
N GLU A 2 16.02 29.20 5.81
CA GLU A 2 14.85 28.36 5.59
C GLU A 2 14.61 27.56 6.87
N LEU A 3 13.47 27.80 7.52
CA LEU A 3 13.15 27.17 8.80
C LEU A 3 12.77 25.69 8.63
N ASN A 4 12.70 25.18 7.40
CA ASN A 4 12.31 23.81 7.06
C ASN A 4 13.48 22.94 6.56
N ASP A 5 14.73 23.44 6.64
CA ASP A 5 15.96 22.69 6.36
C ASP A 5 17.07 23.01 7.38
N LEU A 6 16.74 22.80 8.65
CA LEU A 6 17.60 23.04 9.79
C LEU A 6 18.80 22.08 9.80
N GLN A 7 19.97 22.64 10.08
CA GLN A 7 21.23 21.91 10.16
C GLN A 7 21.63 21.66 11.61
N VAL A 8 22.08 20.44 11.91
CA VAL A 8 22.52 20.02 13.25
C VAL A 8 23.89 19.35 13.15
N PRO A 9 25.00 20.11 13.09
CA PRO A 9 26.31 19.56 12.75
C PRO A 9 26.94 18.73 13.88
N ASN A 10 26.76 19.11 15.15
CA ASN A 10 27.55 18.56 16.26
C ASN A 10 26.80 17.60 17.19
N ARG A 11 25.47 17.47 17.04
CA ARG A 11 24.61 16.65 17.92
C ARG A 11 23.61 15.80 17.13
N ARG A 12 23.98 15.46 15.90
CA ARG A 12 23.09 14.82 14.93
C ARG A 12 22.58 13.46 15.40
N GLU A 13 23.48 12.59 15.84
CA GLU A 13 23.14 11.23 16.29
C GLU A 13 22.26 11.26 17.55
N GLU A 14 22.50 12.23 18.44
CA GLU A 14 21.70 12.41 19.63
C GLU A 14 20.27 12.86 19.29
N LEU A 15 20.11 13.82 18.37
CA LEU A 15 18.81 14.22 17.85
C LEU A 15 18.08 13.03 17.21
N GLU A 16 18.73 12.28 16.32
CA GLU A 16 18.12 11.13 15.65
C GLU A 16 17.59 10.09 16.66
N ARG A 17 18.36 9.79 17.71
CA ARG A 17 17.93 8.90 18.79
C ARG A 17 16.72 9.44 19.57
N GLN A 18 16.64 10.75 19.81
CA GLN A 18 15.49 11.37 20.48
C GLN A 18 14.24 11.37 19.59
N LEU A 19 14.39 11.65 18.29
CA LEU A 19 13.31 11.58 17.31
C LEU A 19 12.76 10.15 17.19
N ASP A 20 13.64 9.14 17.14
CA ASP A 20 13.27 7.72 17.17
C ASP A 20 12.48 7.36 18.43
N ALA A 21 12.98 7.77 19.61
CA ALA A 21 12.32 7.50 20.88
C ALA A 21 10.93 8.16 20.98
N ALA A 22 10.79 9.40 20.51
CA ALA A 22 9.53 10.12 20.46
C ALA A 22 8.52 9.41 19.54
N TYR A 23 8.94 9.00 18.34
CA TYR A 23 8.08 8.26 17.41
C TYR A 23 7.69 6.88 17.94
N ASP A 24 8.63 6.15 18.53
CA ASP A 24 8.35 4.84 19.13
C ASP A 24 7.38 4.95 20.31
N ARG A 25 7.48 6.01 21.13
CA ARG A 25 6.49 6.31 22.18
C ARG A 25 5.11 6.59 21.58
N TYR A 26 5.05 7.46 20.56
CA TYR A 26 3.79 7.80 19.88
C TYR A 26 3.10 6.55 19.32
N LYS A 27 3.82 5.70 18.57
CA LYS A 27 3.27 4.43 18.05
C LYS A 27 2.72 3.52 19.15
N ARG A 28 3.46 3.36 20.25
CA ARG A 28 3.02 2.48 21.37
C ARG A 28 1.75 3.00 22.03
N GLU A 29 1.68 4.29 22.32
CA GLU A 29 0.50 4.90 22.94
C GLU A 29 -0.71 4.90 21.99
N LEU A 30 -0.50 5.10 20.69
CA LEU A 30 -1.57 5.02 19.69
C LEU A 30 -2.13 3.59 19.61
N ALA A 31 -1.25 2.58 19.57
CA ALA A 31 -1.65 1.17 19.60
C ALA A 31 -2.37 0.79 20.91
N LYS A 32 -1.99 1.41 22.03
CA LYS A 32 -2.68 1.24 23.31
C LYS A 32 -4.07 1.87 23.29
N LEU A 33 -4.23 3.07 22.73
CA LEU A 33 -5.54 3.70 22.53
C LEU A 33 -6.47 2.83 21.67
N GLN A 34 -5.96 2.22 20.59
CA GLN A 34 -6.77 1.31 19.77
C GLN A 34 -7.28 0.10 20.57
N ARG A 35 -6.40 -0.54 21.35
CA ARG A 35 -6.78 -1.71 22.17
C ARG A 35 -7.77 -1.33 23.28
N ASN A 36 -7.51 -0.23 23.97
CA ASN A 36 -8.39 0.25 25.03
C ASN A 36 -9.76 0.66 24.46
N GLY A 37 -9.79 1.34 23.31
CA GLY A 37 -11.04 1.69 22.64
C GLY A 37 -11.84 0.47 22.24
N ALA A 38 -11.21 -0.55 21.68
CA ALA A 38 -11.91 -1.80 21.36
C ALA A 38 -12.44 -2.53 22.62
N ALA A 39 -11.73 -2.45 23.74
CA ALA A 39 -12.18 -3.00 25.01
C ALA A 39 -13.37 -2.22 25.59
N ASP A 40 -13.29 -0.88 25.62
CA ASP A 40 -14.38 -0.01 26.10
C ASP A 40 -15.64 -0.14 25.23
N ILE A 41 -15.49 -0.31 23.91
CA ILE A 41 -16.61 -0.67 23.03
C ILE A 41 -17.17 -2.05 23.40
N GLY A 42 -16.31 -3.03 23.66
CA GLY A 42 -16.76 -4.37 24.08
C GLY A 42 -17.65 -4.31 25.32
N SER A 43 -17.24 -3.53 26.33
CA SER A 43 -18.01 -3.44 27.58
C SER A 43 -19.42 -2.86 27.39
N ILE A 44 -19.67 -2.04 26.37
CA ILE A 44 -21.02 -1.52 26.06
C ILE A 44 -22.00 -2.63 25.66
N TRP A 45 -21.49 -3.75 25.13
CA TRP A 45 -22.28 -4.93 24.74
C TRP A 45 -22.21 -6.08 25.76
N ASP A 46 -21.44 -5.92 26.84
CA ASP A 46 -21.37 -6.90 27.93
C ASP A 46 -22.49 -6.66 28.97
N ASP A 47 -22.72 -7.65 29.83
CA ASP A 47 -23.76 -7.61 30.88
C ASP A 47 -23.51 -6.53 31.96
N ASP A 48 -22.32 -5.91 31.95
CA ASP A 48 -21.91 -4.86 32.88
C ASP A 48 -22.72 -3.55 32.70
N PHE A 49 -23.34 -3.34 31.54
CA PHE A 49 -24.14 -2.16 31.23
C PHE A 49 -25.53 -2.53 30.73
N THR A 50 -26.57 -1.94 31.33
CA THR A 50 -27.96 -2.08 30.87
C THR A 50 -28.42 -0.78 30.20
N PHE A 51 -28.78 -0.87 28.92
CA PHE A 51 -29.36 0.23 28.15
C PHE A 51 -30.87 0.03 27.99
N PRO A 52 -31.68 1.10 28.02
CA PRO A 52 -33.13 1.00 27.90
C PRO A 52 -33.58 0.49 26.51
N ASP A 53 -32.81 0.80 25.48
CA ASP A 53 -33.02 0.37 24.10
C ASP A 53 -31.69 0.35 23.31
N ALA A 54 -31.75 -0.12 22.06
CA ALA A 54 -30.59 -0.17 21.18
C ALA A 54 -30.10 1.23 20.76
N GLU A 55 -30.97 2.23 20.72
CA GLU A 55 -30.63 3.60 20.35
C GLU A 55 -29.70 4.22 21.40
N SER A 56 -30.06 4.11 22.68
CA SER A 56 -29.25 4.58 23.81
C SER A 56 -27.88 3.89 23.88
N ARG A 57 -27.80 2.61 23.50
CA ARG A 57 -26.52 1.88 23.39
C ARG A 57 -25.65 2.45 22.27
N ILE A 58 -26.24 2.72 21.11
CA ILE A 58 -25.56 3.32 19.96
C ILE A 58 -25.07 4.74 20.29
N GLU A 59 -25.83 5.52 21.07
CA GLU A 59 -25.40 6.84 21.56
C GLU A 59 -24.16 6.75 22.44
N GLU A 60 -24.09 5.81 23.39
CA GLU A 60 -22.88 5.60 24.20
C GLU A 60 -21.69 5.11 23.37
N ALA A 61 -21.93 4.25 22.37
CA ALA A 61 -20.90 3.83 21.44
C ALA A 61 -20.35 5.03 20.64
N ARG A 62 -21.21 5.93 20.16
CA ARG A 62 -20.80 7.20 19.53
C ARG A 62 -19.99 8.07 20.47
N ALA A 63 -20.47 8.31 21.69
CA ALA A 63 -19.74 9.10 22.68
C ALA A 63 -18.35 8.50 22.97
N THR A 64 -18.24 7.17 22.98
CA THR A 64 -16.95 6.47 23.09
C THR A 64 -16.04 6.74 21.89
N LEU A 65 -16.57 6.65 20.67
CA LEU A 65 -15.81 6.98 19.46
C LEU A 65 -15.28 8.43 19.49
N GLU A 66 -16.11 9.40 19.89
CA GLU A 66 -15.72 10.81 20.02
C GLU A 66 -14.59 10.98 21.04
N ARG A 67 -14.73 10.43 22.25
CA ARG A 67 -13.67 10.46 23.29
C ARG A 67 -12.34 9.90 22.81
N TYR A 68 -12.35 8.81 22.05
CA TYR A 68 -11.13 8.20 21.51
C TYR A 68 -10.57 8.96 20.31
N SER A 69 -11.40 9.64 19.53
CA SER A 69 -10.96 10.60 18.51
C SER A 69 -10.14 11.71 19.16
N ASP A 70 -10.69 12.36 20.19
CA ASP A 70 -10.05 13.49 20.88
C ASP A 70 -8.74 13.08 21.54
N ARG A 71 -8.72 11.92 22.21
CA ARG A 71 -7.49 11.36 22.81
C ARG A 71 -6.41 11.09 21.77
N ALA A 72 -6.77 10.59 20.59
CA ALA A 72 -5.83 10.35 19.52
C ALA A 72 -5.29 11.67 18.92
N SER A 73 -6.15 12.68 18.77
CA SER A 73 -5.77 14.02 18.33
C SER A 73 -4.83 14.71 19.32
N GLN A 74 -5.10 14.62 20.62
CA GLN A 74 -4.20 15.14 21.65
C GLN A 74 -2.84 14.44 21.60
N LEU A 75 -2.82 13.10 21.53
CA LEU A 75 -1.59 12.33 21.45
C LEU A 75 -0.74 12.70 20.22
N ALA A 76 -1.39 12.93 19.08
CA ALA A 76 -0.74 13.42 17.87
C ALA A 76 -0.16 14.83 18.04
N SER A 77 -0.88 15.72 18.72
CA SER A 77 -0.42 17.08 19.02
C SER A 77 0.79 17.09 19.95
N ASP A 78 0.77 16.29 21.01
CA ASP A 78 1.90 16.14 21.93
C ASP A 78 3.15 15.57 21.22
N TYR A 79 2.93 14.62 20.30
CA TYR A 79 4.00 14.08 19.48
C TYR A 79 4.60 15.14 18.55
N TYR A 80 3.76 15.92 17.87
CA TYR A 80 4.19 17.00 17.00
C TYR A 80 5.09 17.99 17.76
N ASP A 81 4.67 18.40 18.96
CA ASP A 81 5.42 19.32 19.80
C ASP A 81 6.76 18.80 20.22
N SER A 82 6.79 17.53 20.64
CA SER A 82 8.02 16.86 21.02
C SER A 82 9.03 16.91 19.86
N ILE A 83 8.59 16.64 18.63
CA ILE A 83 9.45 16.67 17.44
C ILE A 83 9.90 18.10 17.11
N ARG A 84 8.97 19.05 17.14
CA ARG A 84 9.24 20.45 16.86
C ARG A 84 10.23 21.06 17.86
N GLU A 85 10.04 20.80 19.14
CA GLU A 85 10.92 21.22 20.23
C GLU A 85 12.32 20.63 20.07
N LEU A 86 12.43 19.33 19.80
CA LEU A 86 13.72 18.67 19.52
C LEU A 86 14.45 19.33 18.36
N TRP A 87 13.75 19.64 17.27
CA TRP A 87 14.35 20.33 16.13
C TRP A 87 14.84 21.74 16.49
N GLY A 88 14.04 22.54 17.21
CA GLY A 88 14.46 23.86 17.68
C GLY A 88 15.67 23.81 18.62
N GLN A 89 15.61 22.93 19.63
CA GLN A 89 16.66 22.77 20.64
C GLN A 89 18.00 22.35 20.02
N TYR A 90 18.01 21.36 19.13
CA TYR A 90 19.24 20.80 18.58
C TYR A 90 19.81 21.62 17.43
N SER A 91 18.98 22.36 16.69
CA SER A 91 19.46 23.31 15.68
C SER A 91 19.91 24.64 16.28
N GLY A 92 19.51 24.95 17.53
CA GLY A 92 19.72 26.25 18.14
C GLY A 92 18.86 27.36 17.52
N VAL A 93 17.81 26.99 16.77
CA VAL A 93 16.89 27.92 16.12
C VAL A 93 15.61 28.01 16.93
N GLU A 94 15.24 29.24 17.28
CA GLU A 94 13.94 29.52 17.88
C GLU A 94 12.87 29.46 16.79
N LEU A 95 12.02 28.44 16.85
CA LEU A 95 10.93 28.25 15.89
C LEU A 95 9.70 29.06 16.35
N PRO A 96 9.14 29.94 15.49
CA PRO A 96 8.08 30.88 15.88
C PRO A 96 6.87 30.16 16.45
N GLU A 97 6.25 30.73 17.49
CA GLU A 97 4.97 30.23 17.97
C GLU A 97 3.90 30.36 16.87
N PHE A 98 2.92 29.46 16.90
CA PHE A 98 1.78 29.51 15.99
C PHE A 98 0.53 28.98 16.66
N ASP A 99 -0.61 29.52 16.25
CA ASP A 99 -1.91 29.02 16.66
C ASP A 99 -2.25 27.74 15.89
N ARG A 100 -2.50 26.67 16.64
CA ARG A 100 -2.89 25.38 16.06
C ARG A 100 -4.38 25.32 15.75
N GLY A 101 -5.16 26.29 16.22
CA GLY A 101 -6.60 26.24 16.20
C GLY A 101 -7.16 25.17 17.14
N ASP A 102 -8.45 24.91 16.97
CA ASP A 102 -9.17 23.92 17.76
C ASP A 102 -8.73 22.48 17.43
N MET A 103 -9.02 21.56 18.35
CA MET A 103 -8.85 20.13 18.08
C MET A 103 -9.68 19.71 16.86
N LEU A 104 -9.17 18.72 16.14
CA LEU A 104 -9.83 18.14 14.98
C LEU A 104 -11.23 17.63 15.35
N ASP A 105 -12.26 18.17 14.70
CA ASP A 105 -13.64 17.69 14.85
C ASP A 105 -13.73 16.18 14.51
N PRO A 106 -14.22 15.32 15.43
CA PRO A 106 -14.45 13.89 15.17
C PRO A 106 -15.26 13.60 13.90
N ASN A 107 -16.19 14.48 13.53
CA ASN A 107 -16.95 14.37 12.28
C ASN A 107 -16.04 14.37 11.05
N ARG A 108 -14.93 15.10 11.08
CA ARG A 108 -13.96 15.10 9.98
C ARG A 108 -13.32 13.72 9.81
N VAL A 109 -13.06 13.03 10.92
CA VAL A 109 -12.53 11.67 10.94
C VAL A 109 -13.57 10.68 10.40
N VAL A 110 -14.81 10.79 10.84
CA VAL A 110 -15.93 9.95 10.38
C VAL A 110 -16.16 10.11 8.89
N TRP A 111 -16.22 11.34 8.39
CA TRP A 111 -16.32 11.62 6.95
C TRP A 111 -15.16 10.99 6.15
N GLN A 112 -13.94 11.04 6.68
CA GLN A 112 -12.77 10.44 6.04
C GLN A 112 -12.85 8.90 6.04
N LEU A 113 -13.41 8.28 7.09
CA LEU A 113 -13.60 6.83 7.19
C LEU A 113 -14.75 6.31 6.35
N ALA A 114 -15.83 7.09 6.23
CA ALA A 114 -16.89 6.86 5.25
C ALA A 114 -16.40 7.03 3.81
N GLY A 115 -15.19 7.59 3.65
CA GLY A 115 -14.33 7.53 2.47
C GLY A 115 -14.34 8.77 1.58
N GLY A 116 -15.02 9.85 1.99
CA GLY A 116 -14.96 11.17 1.36
C GLY A 116 -14.90 11.19 -0.18
N PHE A 117 -14.01 12.04 -0.71
CA PHE A 117 -13.93 12.47 -2.12
C PHE A 117 -13.74 11.42 -3.21
N ASN A 118 -13.20 10.22 -2.96
CA ASN A 118 -12.93 9.26 -4.03
C ASN A 118 -12.89 7.81 -3.53
N GLN A 119 -13.51 6.90 -4.29
CA GLN A 119 -13.63 5.44 -4.05
C GLN A 119 -14.56 5.01 -2.90
N THR A 120 -15.79 5.53 -2.92
CA THR A 120 -16.92 5.16 -2.05
C THR A 120 -18.21 5.01 -2.86
N ASP A 121 -19.33 4.71 -2.19
CA ASP A 121 -20.68 4.88 -2.75
C ASP A 121 -21.02 6.37 -3.04
N TYR A 122 -20.21 7.32 -2.55
CA TYR A 122 -20.43 8.76 -2.59
C TYR A 122 -19.26 9.58 -3.18
N PRO A 123 -18.74 9.24 -4.39
CA PRO A 123 -17.59 9.92 -4.98
C PRO A 123 -17.82 11.43 -5.20
N GLY A 124 -16.81 12.23 -4.83
CA GLY A 124 -16.76 13.68 -5.00
C GLY A 124 -17.34 14.51 -3.86
N LEU A 125 -17.75 13.89 -2.75
CA LEU A 125 -18.38 14.60 -1.64
C LEU A 125 -17.35 15.34 -0.77
N HIS A 126 -17.47 16.67 -0.67
CA HIS A 126 -16.66 17.51 0.21
C HIS A 126 -17.19 17.42 1.65
N TYR A 127 -16.30 17.57 2.65
CA TYR A 127 -16.71 17.55 4.06
C TYR A 127 -17.80 18.59 4.37
N GLN A 128 -17.71 19.80 3.78
CA GLN A 128 -18.74 20.83 3.94
C GLN A 128 -20.11 20.43 3.36
N ASP A 129 -20.16 19.52 2.36
CA ASP A 129 -21.41 19.14 1.71
C ASP A 129 -22.28 18.21 2.58
N VAL A 130 -21.71 17.55 3.58
CA VAL A 130 -22.43 16.71 4.56
C VAL A 130 -22.81 17.45 5.83
N ILE A 131 -22.33 18.67 6.02
CA ILE A 131 -22.73 19.50 7.16
C ILE A 131 -24.05 20.19 6.79
N PRO A 132 -25.13 19.99 7.58
CA PRO A 132 -26.37 20.68 7.34
C PRO A 132 -26.19 22.21 7.38
N GLY A 133 -26.83 22.92 6.45
CA GLY A 133 -26.93 24.37 6.50
C GLY A 133 -27.79 24.85 7.66
N THR A 134 -27.92 26.15 7.83
CA THR A 134 -28.76 26.76 8.88
C THR A 134 -30.24 26.39 8.78
N ASP A 135 -30.69 25.90 7.61
CA ASP A 135 -32.04 25.39 7.34
C ASP A 135 -32.19 23.88 7.65
N GLY A 136 -31.14 23.24 8.16
CA GLY A 136 -31.10 21.82 8.48
C GLY A 136 -30.94 20.89 7.28
N LYS A 137 -30.73 21.42 6.06
CA LYS A 137 -30.61 20.63 4.83
C LYS A 137 -29.15 20.44 4.42
N VAL A 138 -28.87 19.32 3.77
CA VAL A 138 -27.58 19.05 3.15
C VAL A 138 -27.63 19.35 1.67
N HIS A 139 -26.53 19.87 1.12
CA HIS A 139 -26.44 20.31 -0.27
C HIS A 139 -25.57 19.37 -1.12
N ASN A 140 -25.69 18.05 -0.92
CA ASN A 140 -25.06 17.05 -1.77
C ASN A 140 -26.07 16.21 -2.56
N LYS A 141 -25.62 15.71 -3.72
CA LYS A 141 -26.42 14.88 -4.64
C LYS A 141 -26.89 13.53 -4.06
N TYR A 142 -26.42 13.16 -2.87
CA TYR A 142 -26.72 11.88 -2.22
C TYR A 142 -27.69 12.02 -1.04
N GLY A 143 -28.06 13.25 -0.65
CA GLY A 143 -28.89 13.53 0.51
C GLY A 143 -28.28 13.11 1.85
N LYS A 144 -26.95 12.90 1.91
CA LYS A 144 -26.25 12.37 3.09
C LYS A 144 -25.83 13.49 4.04
N SER A 145 -26.22 13.42 5.30
CA SER A 145 -25.65 14.27 6.35
C SER A 145 -24.53 13.55 7.08
N ILE A 146 -23.74 14.33 7.83
CA ILE A 146 -22.68 13.79 8.68
C ILE A 146 -23.23 12.78 9.69
N GLU A 147 -24.44 13.01 10.18
CA GLU A 147 -25.18 12.09 11.06
C GLU A 147 -25.46 10.74 10.42
N GLU A 148 -25.59 10.68 9.10
CA GLU A 148 -25.78 9.42 8.37
C GLU A 148 -24.47 8.66 8.12
N LEU A 149 -23.31 9.30 8.34
CA LEU A 149 -21.99 8.67 8.16
C LEU A 149 -21.47 7.98 9.42
N TRP A 150 -22.03 8.31 10.59
CA TRP A 150 -21.74 7.59 11.83
C TRP A 150 -22.23 6.14 11.76
N PRO A 151 -21.52 5.17 12.36
CA PRO A 151 -22.04 3.82 12.51
C PRO A 151 -23.37 3.82 13.26
N LYS A 152 -24.33 2.99 12.82
CA LYS A 152 -25.68 2.86 13.42
C LYS A 152 -26.12 1.42 13.63
N THR A 153 -25.24 0.46 13.32
CA THR A 153 -25.56 -0.97 13.45
C THR A 153 -25.32 -1.40 14.88
N ASP A 154 -26.24 -2.17 15.46
CA ASP A 154 -26.04 -2.82 16.76
C ASP A 154 -25.09 -4.04 16.61
N ASP A 155 -23.83 -3.75 16.27
CA ASP A 155 -22.77 -4.74 15.97
C ASP A 155 -21.48 -4.38 16.71
N MET A 156 -21.23 -5.08 17.82
CA MET A 156 -20.03 -4.92 18.64
C MET A 156 -18.74 -5.08 17.83
N ALA A 157 -18.63 -6.14 17.01
CA ALA A 157 -17.41 -6.43 16.26
C ALA A 157 -17.12 -5.35 15.20
N GLY A 158 -18.19 -4.83 14.58
CA GLY A 158 -18.16 -3.68 13.70
C GLY A 158 -17.59 -2.43 14.39
N TYR A 159 -18.11 -2.08 15.58
CA TYR A 159 -17.62 -0.93 16.36
C TYR A 159 -16.17 -1.10 16.83
N GLN A 160 -15.77 -2.29 17.30
CA GLN A 160 -14.39 -2.56 17.71
C GLN A 160 -13.40 -2.36 16.55
N SER A 161 -13.78 -2.80 15.35
CA SER A 161 -12.99 -2.57 14.14
C SER A 161 -13.03 -1.10 13.69
N TYR A 162 -14.13 -0.40 13.94
CA TYR A 162 -14.28 1.02 13.61
C TYR A 162 -13.41 1.91 14.50
N ILE A 163 -13.47 1.75 15.82
CA ILE A 163 -12.71 2.58 16.77
C ILE A 163 -11.20 2.46 16.55
N ALA A 164 -10.69 1.27 16.22
CA ALA A 164 -9.29 1.08 15.88
C ALA A 164 -8.84 1.88 14.64
N ARG A 165 -9.71 1.99 13.61
CA ARG A 165 -9.45 2.80 12.41
C ARG A 165 -9.61 4.29 12.67
N LEU A 166 -10.57 4.66 13.50
CA LEU A 166 -10.84 6.04 13.93
C LEU A 166 -9.65 6.62 14.68
N VAL A 167 -9.12 5.92 15.69
CA VAL A 167 -7.93 6.36 16.45
C VAL A 167 -6.75 6.64 15.51
N MET A 168 -6.45 5.73 14.58
CA MET A 168 -5.36 5.93 13.62
C MET A 168 -5.62 7.09 12.66
N SER A 169 -6.86 7.31 12.26
CA SER A 169 -7.23 8.36 11.30
C SER A 169 -7.23 9.74 11.95
N ALA A 170 -7.73 9.85 13.18
CA ALA A 170 -7.69 11.06 13.99
C ALA A 170 -6.25 11.56 14.21
N GLY A 171 -5.33 10.67 14.61
CA GLY A 171 -3.93 11.04 14.81
C GLY A 171 -3.25 11.53 13.52
N ARG A 172 -3.52 10.88 12.37
CA ARG A 172 -2.99 11.30 11.06
C ARG A 172 -3.52 12.65 10.62
N LEU A 173 -4.84 12.83 10.66
CA LEU A 173 -5.49 14.05 10.22
C LEU A 173 -5.04 15.23 11.07
N THR A 174 -4.93 15.03 12.39
CA THR A 174 -4.41 16.05 13.31
C THR A 174 -2.98 16.44 12.95
N LEU A 175 -2.07 15.48 12.71
CA LEU A 175 -0.71 15.81 12.29
C LEU A 175 -0.67 16.59 10.98
N MET A 176 -1.46 16.19 9.99
CA MET A 176 -1.49 16.87 8.69
C MET A 176 -2.05 18.29 8.78
N ASP A 177 -3.08 18.48 9.59
CA ASP A 177 -3.72 19.76 9.85
C ASP A 177 -2.75 20.70 10.60
N THR A 178 -2.09 20.21 11.66
CA THR A 178 -1.06 20.95 12.40
C THR A 178 0.13 21.33 11.52
N ILE A 179 0.65 20.40 10.70
CA ILE A 179 1.71 20.69 9.72
C ILE A 179 1.28 21.80 8.76
N GLY A 180 0.03 21.77 8.29
CA GLY A 180 -0.51 22.77 7.36
C GLY A 180 -0.65 24.16 7.97
N ARG A 181 -0.81 24.27 9.29
CA ARG A 181 -0.89 25.55 10.02
C ARG A 181 0.47 26.09 10.47
N ASP A 182 1.48 25.24 10.62
CA ASP A 182 2.78 25.70 11.10
C ASP A 182 3.47 26.61 10.05
N PRO A 183 3.78 27.88 10.39
CA PRO A 183 4.38 28.84 9.47
C PRO A 183 5.80 28.46 9.01
N THR A 184 6.46 27.54 9.72
CA THR A 184 7.77 27.00 9.34
C THR A 184 7.67 26.00 8.19
N GLN A 185 6.46 25.50 7.88
CA GLN A 185 6.18 24.56 6.80
C GLN A 185 7.10 23.33 6.82
N PRO A 186 7.08 22.51 7.90
CA PRO A 186 7.91 21.32 7.97
C PRO A 186 7.54 20.34 6.86
N ARG A 187 8.56 19.62 6.37
CA ARG A 187 8.31 18.48 5.49
C ARG A 187 7.80 17.32 6.30
N TRP A 188 7.16 16.35 5.65
CA TRP A 188 6.76 15.12 6.32
C TRP A 188 6.86 13.90 5.41
N ALA A 189 6.91 12.72 6.03
CA ALA A 189 6.94 11.43 5.37
C ALA A 189 5.72 10.59 5.78
N ARG A 190 5.29 9.71 4.86
CA ARG A 190 4.40 8.58 5.21
C ARG A 190 5.25 7.41 5.65
N VAL A 191 5.07 6.97 6.88
CA VAL A 191 5.86 5.88 7.47
C VAL A 191 4.93 4.68 7.73
N PRO A 192 5.07 3.56 7.02
CA PRO A 192 4.29 2.35 7.30
C PRO A 192 4.64 1.78 8.69
N ASN A 193 3.66 1.19 9.37
CA ASN A 193 3.89 0.52 10.67
C ASN A 193 4.28 -0.96 10.52
N GLY A 194 4.47 -1.41 9.28
CA GLY A 194 4.88 -2.76 8.90
C GLY A 194 4.55 -3.04 7.43
N PRO A 195 4.46 -4.34 7.05
CA PRO A 195 4.02 -4.74 5.72
C PRO A 195 2.66 -4.15 5.36
N THR A 196 2.66 -3.25 4.38
CA THR A 196 1.48 -2.46 3.99
C THR A 196 1.12 -2.70 2.52
N CYS A 197 0.06 -2.05 2.03
CA CYS A 197 -0.33 -2.18 0.62
C CYS A 197 0.64 -1.44 -0.33
N GLU A 198 0.61 -1.82 -1.60
CA GLU A 198 1.45 -1.29 -2.66
C GLU A 198 1.36 0.24 -2.82
N PHE A 199 0.18 0.80 -2.58
CA PHE A 199 -0.03 2.24 -2.67
C PHE A 199 0.66 2.98 -1.52
N CYS A 200 0.58 2.43 -0.30
CA CYS A 200 1.30 2.95 0.85
C CYS A 200 2.81 2.86 0.65
N VAL A 201 3.33 1.75 0.12
CA VAL A 201 4.75 1.59 -0.23
C VAL A 201 5.18 2.67 -1.24
N MET A 202 4.43 2.87 -2.32
CA MET A 202 4.71 3.90 -3.33
C MET A 202 4.69 5.33 -2.75
N LEU A 203 3.82 5.62 -1.78
CA LEU A 203 3.81 6.93 -1.13
C LEU A 203 4.95 7.07 -0.11
N ALA A 204 5.23 6.01 0.64
CA ALA A 204 6.28 5.98 1.66
C ALA A 204 7.69 6.02 1.05
N SER A 205 7.89 5.50 -0.15
CA SER A 205 9.20 5.52 -0.82
C SER A 205 9.71 6.92 -1.18
N ARG A 206 8.87 7.96 -1.08
CA ARG A 206 9.28 9.33 -1.36
C ARG A 206 10.05 10.00 -0.21
N GLY A 207 10.00 9.47 1.01
CA GLY A 207 10.63 10.10 2.17
C GLY A 207 9.96 11.41 2.61
N TRP A 208 10.75 12.29 3.25
CA TRP A 208 10.32 13.59 3.78
C TRP A 208 10.27 14.67 2.70
N VAL A 209 9.35 14.53 1.75
CA VAL A 209 9.19 15.46 0.62
C VAL A 209 7.84 16.17 0.60
N TYR A 210 6.92 15.78 1.49
CA TYR A 210 5.57 16.32 1.48
C TYR A 210 5.53 17.64 2.27
N TRP A 211 4.98 18.68 1.65
CA TRP A 211 4.86 20.05 2.20
C TRP A 211 3.45 20.34 2.73
N THR A 212 2.45 19.82 2.03
CA THR A 212 1.01 19.95 2.36
C THR A 212 0.29 18.62 2.08
N GLU A 213 -0.93 18.46 2.61
CA GLU A 213 -1.81 17.36 2.23
C GLU A 213 -1.92 17.23 0.69
N ASP A 214 -2.03 18.34 -0.03
CA ASP A 214 -2.13 18.37 -1.50
C ASP A 214 -0.86 17.89 -2.22
N SER A 215 0.33 18.18 -1.68
CA SER A 215 1.58 17.63 -2.22
C SER A 215 1.72 16.11 -1.99
N ALA A 216 1.01 15.56 -0.99
CA ALA A 216 0.88 14.13 -0.77
C ALA A 216 -0.26 13.49 -1.59
N ARG A 217 -1.09 14.29 -2.25
CA ARG A 217 -2.16 13.85 -3.16
C ARG A 217 -1.63 13.63 -4.58
N LEU A 218 -0.72 12.68 -4.75
CA LEU A 218 -0.53 12.00 -6.06
C LEU A 218 -1.59 10.89 -6.26
N GLY A 219 -2.87 11.29 -6.06
CA GLY A 219 -4.07 10.62 -6.54
C GLY A 219 -4.64 9.49 -5.67
N GLY A 220 -4.72 9.67 -4.35
CA GLY A 220 -5.55 8.85 -3.47
C GLY A 220 -5.55 9.34 -2.01
N SER A 221 -6.73 9.48 -1.42
CA SER A 221 -6.91 9.58 0.04
C SER A 221 -6.31 8.35 0.73
N PHE A 222 -6.13 8.38 2.05
CA PHE A 222 -5.99 7.12 2.80
C PHE A 222 -7.21 6.26 2.46
N HIS A 223 -7.02 5.01 2.04
CA HIS A 223 -8.11 4.11 1.60
C HIS A 223 -9.10 3.86 2.74
N ASN A 224 -10.08 4.74 2.91
CA ASN A 224 -11.17 4.69 3.90
C ASN A 224 -10.71 4.30 5.32
N GLY A 225 -9.51 4.78 5.72
CA GLY A 225 -8.90 4.50 7.02
C GLY A 225 -8.19 3.16 7.18
N ASN A 226 -8.22 2.27 6.18
CA ASN A 226 -7.60 0.94 6.24
C ASN A 226 -6.07 0.95 6.07
N CYS A 227 -5.49 2.10 5.75
CA CYS A 227 -4.04 2.28 5.73
C CYS A 227 -3.51 2.35 7.17
N ASP A 228 -2.41 1.67 7.45
CA ASP A 228 -1.74 1.64 8.75
C ASP A 228 -0.60 2.66 8.88
N CYS A 229 -0.26 3.41 7.82
CA CYS A 229 0.86 4.36 7.87
C CYS A 229 0.61 5.56 8.80
N SER A 230 1.69 6.06 9.41
CA SER A 230 1.75 7.29 10.19
C SER A 230 2.26 8.47 9.36
N VAL A 231 2.03 9.68 9.86
CA VAL A 231 2.60 10.94 9.37
C VAL A 231 3.76 11.30 10.28
N VAL A 232 4.95 11.56 9.73
CA VAL A 232 6.13 11.93 10.52
C VAL A 232 6.72 13.25 9.99
N PRO A 233 6.59 14.36 10.73
CA PRO A 233 7.14 15.65 10.33
C PRO A 233 8.66 15.70 10.53
N SER A 234 9.30 16.64 9.83
CA SER A 234 10.72 16.94 9.95
C SER A 234 11.03 18.37 9.49
N TRP A 235 11.97 19.00 10.18
CA TRP A 235 12.49 20.32 9.86
C TRP A 235 13.86 20.27 9.18
N GLY A 236 14.35 19.11 8.79
CA GLY A 236 15.61 18.95 8.07
C GLY A 236 15.78 17.53 7.57
N ALA A 237 16.99 17.15 7.15
CA ALA A 237 17.29 15.75 6.85
C ALA A 237 16.93 14.88 8.06
N GLN A 238 16.35 13.70 7.90
CA GLN A 238 16.00 12.81 9.02
C GLN A 238 16.17 11.35 8.64
N LYS A 239 16.61 10.55 9.62
CA LYS A 239 16.52 9.10 9.60
C LYS A 239 15.55 8.67 10.67
N LEU A 240 14.89 7.54 10.42
CA LEU A 240 13.94 6.97 11.37
C LEU A 240 14.16 5.46 11.42
N LYS A 241 14.37 4.92 12.61
CA LYS A 241 14.65 3.50 12.78
C LYS A 241 13.54 2.62 12.20
N GLY A 242 13.93 1.69 11.34
CA GLY A 242 13.01 0.74 10.69
C GLY A 242 12.25 1.30 9.49
N TYR A 243 12.57 2.51 9.03
CA TYR A 243 12.02 3.12 7.83
C TYR A 243 13.13 3.49 6.85
N ASP A 244 13.11 2.84 5.68
CA ASP A 244 14.08 3.03 4.61
C ASP A 244 13.33 3.38 3.31
N PRO A 245 13.18 4.68 2.98
CA PRO A 245 12.46 5.10 1.77
C PRO A 245 13.16 4.66 0.48
N ASP A 246 14.49 4.56 0.49
CA ASP A 246 15.27 4.14 -0.69
C ASP A 246 15.01 2.67 -0.97
N ARG A 247 15.00 1.82 0.06
CA ARG A 247 14.63 0.40 -0.06
C ARG A 247 13.21 0.25 -0.63
N LEU A 248 12.23 0.95 -0.05
CA LEU A 248 10.85 0.95 -0.57
C LEU A 248 10.79 1.40 -2.05
N TYR A 249 11.64 2.37 -2.43
CA TYR A 249 11.75 2.83 -3.81
C TYR A 249 12.35 1.75 -4.73
N GLU A 250 13.37 1.02 -4.29
CA GLU A 250 13.93 -0.11 -5.04
C GLU A 250 12.86 -1.15 -5.36
N GLN A 251 12.01 -1.52 -4.39
CA GLN A 251 10.93 -2.49 -4.62
C GLN A 251 9.86 -1.96 -5.58
N TYR A 252 9.50 -0.67 -5.46
CA TYR A 252 8.62 0.00 -6.41
C TYR A 252 9.23 -0.01 -7.83
N GLN A 253 10.51 0.34 -7.95
CA GLN A 253 11.23 0.43 -9.22
C GLN A 253 11.33 -0.95 -9.89
N GLN A 254 11.64 -2.01 -9.14
CA GLN A 254 11.67 -3.38 -9.68
C GLN A 254 10.31 -3.81 -10.27
N CYS A 255 9.20 -3.44 -9.63
CA CYS A 255 7.86 -3.69 -10.17
C CYS A 255 7.55 -2.80 -11.39
N ALA A 256 8.03 -1.55 -11.39
CA ALA A 256 7.90 -0.64 -12.53
C ALA A 256 8.67 -1.17 -13.75
N ASP A 257 9.89 -1.68 -13.56
CA ASP A 257 10.73 -2.26 -14.60
C ASP A 257 10.11 -3.55 -15.15
N THR A 258 9.55 -4.39 -14.26
CA THR A 258 8.81 -5.60 -14.65
C THR A 258 7.68 -5.31 -15.65
N THR A 259 7.05 -4.14 -15.52
CA THR A 259 5.93 -3.72 -16.37
C THR A 259 6.30 -2.69 -17.43
N ALA A 260 7.57 -2.30 -17.57
CA ALA A 260 7.98 -1.18 -18.41
C ALA A 260 7.46 -1.28 -19.86
N ARG A 261 7.44 -2.49 -20.42
CA ARG A 261 6.93 -2.79 -21.77
C ARG A 261 5.40 -2.64 -21.90
N LEU A 262 4.68 -2.80 -20.79
CA LEU A 262 3.22 -2.75 -20.73
C LEU A 262 2.69 -1.34 -20.46
N VAL A 263 3.56 -0.37 -20.18
CA VAL A 263 3.16 0.99 -19.79
C VAL A 263 3.72 2.08 -20.71
N THR A 264 4.06 1.71 -21.95
CA THR A 264 4.55 2.66 -22.97
C THR A 264 3.43 3.61 -23.44
N ARG A 265 3.82 4.69 -24.13
CA ARG A 265 2.86 5.60 -24.77
C ARG A 265 2.03 4.93 -25.86
N ASP A 266 2.58 3.93 -26.55
CA ASP A 266 1.84 3.19 -27.57
C ASP A 266 0.79 2.27 -26.94
N GLU A 267 1.12 1.60 -25.84
CA GLU A 267 0.14 0.83 -25.07
C GLU A 267 -0.96 1.73 -24.49
N TYR A 268 -0.63 2.95 -24.09
CA TYR A 268 -1.61 3.94 -23.66
C TYR A 268 -2.54 4.37 -24.80
N ARG A 269 -2.01 4.61 -26.01
CA ARG A 269 -2.85 4.90 -27.20
C ARG A 269 -3.79 3.76 -27.54
N LYS A 270 -3.37 2.49 -27.37
CA LYS A 270 -4.24 1.33 -27.53
C LYS A 270 -5.38 1.36 -26.49
N TYR A 271 -5.06 1.66 -25.23
CA TYR A 271 -6.04 1.85 -24.16
C TYR A 271 -7.04 2.97 -24.49
N GLU A 272 -6.58 4.14 -24.93
CA GLU A 272 -7.47 5.26 -25.29
C GLU A 272 -8.40 4.89 -26.44
N LYS A 273 -7.91 4.18 -27.46
CA LYS A 273 -8.74 3.72 -28.60
C LYS A 273 -9.78 2.67 -28.21
N ALA A 274 -9.46 1.81 -27.24
CA ALA A 274 -10.36 0.75 -26.77
C ALA A 274 -11.31 1.22 -25.65
N TYR A 275 -11.14 2.44 -25.16
CA TYR A 275 -11.93 2.98 -24.06
C TYR A 275 -13.38 3.23 -24.48
N VAL A 276 -14.31 2.73 -23.67
CA VAL A 276 -15.76 2.93 -23.85
C VAL A 276 -16.27 3.71 -22.64
N PRO A 277 -16.72 4.96 -22.80
CA PRO A 277 -17.24 5.76 -21.70
C PRO A 277 -18.55 5.18 -21.17
N LYS A 278 -18.75 5.22 -19.86
CA LYS A 278 -20.01 4.79 -19.23
C LYS A 278 -21.10 5.86 -19.27
N ASN A 279 -20.72 7.12 -19.41
CA ASN A 279 -21.59 8.29 -19.49
C ASN A 279 -20.86 9.46 -20.18
N ASP A 280 -21.57 10.58 -20.42
CA ASP A 280 -21.05 11.73 -21.15
C ASP A 280 -19.91 12.48 -20.45
N GLU A 281 -19.71 12.27 -19.15
CA GLU A 281 -18.65 12.88 -18.35
C GLU A 281 -17.44 11.95 -18.17
N ASP A 282 -17.58 10.66 -18.46
CA ASP A 282 -16.54 9.65 -18.30
C ASP A 282 -15.44 9.86 -19.36
N ARG A 283 -14.20 9.91 -18.90
CA ARG A 283 -13.02 10.17 -19.74
C ARG A 283 -11.95 9.10 -19.46
N PRO A 284 -11.11 8.76 -20.46
CA PRO A 284 -9.98 7.88 -20.23
C PRO A 284 -9.05 8.49 -19.17
N LEU A 285 -8.42 7.63 -18.38
CA LEU A 285 -7.47 8.06 -17.35
C LEU A 285 -6.28 8.76 -17.99
N GLU A 286 -5.80 9.86 -17.40
CA GLU A 286 -4.53 10.46 -17.80
C GLU A 286 -3.39 9.43 -17.78
N TYR A 287 -2.45 9.53 -18.74
CA TYR A 287 -1.31 8.61 -18.87
C TYR A 287 -0.57 8.34 -17.56
N LYS A 288 -0.32 9.37 -16.75
CA LYS A 288 0.39 9.23 -15.45
C LYS A 288 -0.39 8.34 -14.47
N VAL A 289 -1.72 8.50 -14.44
CA VAL A 289 -2.62 7.75 -13.56
C VAL A 289 -2.77 6.32 -14.06
N TRP A 290 -2.97 6.14 -15.36
CA TRP A 290 -3.02 4.84 -16.01
C TRP A 290 -1.74 4.03 -15.80
N LYS A 291 -0.56 4.63 -16.03
CA LYS A 291 0.75 4.01 -15.82
C LYS A 291 0.93 3.59 -14.36
N ARG A 292 0.66 4.51 -13.42
CA ARG A 292 0.72 4.23 -11.99
C ARG A 292 -0.16 3.03 -11.62
N ASN A 293 -1.41 3.00 -12.06
CA ASN A 293 -2.36 1.93 -11.72
C ASN A 293 -1.87 0.56 -12.22
N ARG A 294 -1.21 0.49 -13.38
CA ARG A 294 -0.59 -0.75 -13.89
C ARG A 294 0.62 -1.20 -13.06
N ILE A 295 1.47 -0.28 -12.62
CA ILE A 295 2.60 -0.60 -11.73
C ILE A 295 2.09 -1.11 -10.38
N LEU A 296 1.08 -0.45 -9.79
CA LEU A 296 0.46 -0.92 -8.54
C LEU A 296 -0.20 -2.29 -8.72
N ALA A 297 -0.80 -2.57 -9.88
CA ALA A 297 -1.32 -3.91 -10.17
C ALA A 297 -0.21 -4.97 -10.18
N GLU A 298 0.99 -4.65 -10.66
CA GLU A 298 2.16 -5.55 -10.54
C GLU A 298 2.59 -5.74 -9.09
N MET A 299 2.71 -4.66 -8.33
CA MET A 299 3.10 -4.73 -6.92
C MET A 299 2.13 -5.61 -6.11
N ARG A 300 0.81 -5.58 -6.40
CA ARG A 300 -0.18 -6.46 -5.75
C ARG A 300 0.08 -7.96 -5.93
N THR A 301 0.87 -8.33 -6.93
CA THR A 301 1.25 -9.73 -7.19
C THR A 301 2.46 -10.16 -6.36
N ARG A 302 3.00 -9.28 -5.50
CA ARG A 302 4.15 -9.52 -4.62
C ARG A 302 3.72 -9.68 -3.16
N ASP A 303 4.56 -10.36 -2.41
CA ASP A 303 4.48 -10.46 -0.96
C ASP A 303 4.62 -9.08 -0.30
N ARG A 304 3.80 -8.82 0.73
CA ARG A 304 3.79 -7.52 1.42
C ARG A 304 5.05 -7.28 2.25
N GLN A 305 5.65 -8.33 2.83
CA GLN A 305 6.90 -8.19 3.56
C GLN A 305 8.02 -7.85 2.57
N TRP A 306 8.08 -8.55 1.44
CA TRP A 306 9.02 -8.23 0.38
C TRP A 306 8.87 -6.78 -0.11
N LEU A 307 7.65 -6.29 -0.34
CA LEU A 307 7.44 -4.89 -0.72
C LEU A 307 7.91 -3.88 0.35
N TYR A 308 7.97 -4.29 1.61
CA TYR A 308 8.28 -3.43 2.75
C TYR A 308 9.78 -3.38 3.06
N ASP A 309 10.49 -4.51 3.06
CA ASP A 309 11.92 -4.57 3.41
C ASP A 309 12.78 -5.35 2.38
N GLY A 310 12.18 -5.86 1.32
CA GLY A 310 12.84 -6.70 0.31
C GLY A 310 13.24 -8.08 0.83
N ARG A 311 12.71 -8.54 1.97
CA ARG A 311 12.91 -9.91 2.44
C ARG A 311 12.30 -10.89 1.43
N PRO A 312 13.02 -11.94 1.01
CA PRO A 312 12.50 -12.92 0.05
C PRO A 312 11.16 -13.51 0.48
N ALA A 313 10.25 -13.66 -0.47
CA ALA A 313 8.91 -14.18 -0.23
C ALA A 313 8.94 -15.65 0.19
N SER A 314 7.94 -16.05 0.99
CA SER A 314 7.82 -17.43 1.47
C SER A 314 7.49 -18.41 0.33
N VAL A 315 8.07 -19.60 0.42
CA VAL A 315 7.76 -20.73 -0.47
C VAL A 315 7.15 -21.87 0.34
N SER A 316 6.01 -22.37 -0.11
CA SER A 316 5.30 -23.50 0.51
C SER A 316 5.22 -24.71 -0.42
N TYR A 317 5.05 -25.89 0.18
CA TYR A 317 5.06 -27.18 -0.50
C TYR A 317 3.89 -28.01 0.00
N ALA A 318 3.28 -28.80 -0.88
CA ALA A 318 2.27 -29.76 -0.50
C ALA A 318 2.84 -30.87 0.43
N SER A 319 4.12 -31.23 0.25
CA SER A 319 4.82 -32.20 1.11
C SER A 319 6.34 -32.09 1.04
N THR A 320 7.02 -32.89 1.86
CA THR A 320 8.48 -33.08 1.80
C THR A 320 8.91 -33.75 0.49
N LYS A 321 8.10 -34.65 -0.08
CA LYS A 321 8.31 -35.27 -1.41
C LYS A 321 8.33 -34.19 -2.49
N ALA A 322 7.31 -33.32 -2.53
CA ALA A 322 7.23 -32.22 -3.50
C ALA A 322 8.47 -31.31 -3.47
N LYS A 323 8.99 -31.02 -2.28
CA LYS A 323 10.23 -30.23 -2.11
C LYS A 323 11.47 -30.96 -2.62
N ALA A 324 11.58 -32.27 -2.36
CA ALA A 324 12.72 -33.08 -2.74
C ALA A 324 12.82 -33.28 -4.26
N GLU A 325 11.68 -33.40 -4.95
CA GLU A 325 11.58 -33.69 -6.39
C GLU A 325 11.85 -32.49 -7.32
N LEU A 326 12.01 -31.30 -6.76
CA LEU A 326 12.38 -30.11 -7.53
C LEU A 326 13.75 -30.30 -8.18
N LYS A 327 13.80 -30.15 -9.50
CA LYS A 327 15.04 -30.23 -10.28
C LYS A 327 15.91 -29.00 -10.01
N ALA A 328 17.21 -29.10 -10.23
CA ALA A 328 18.17 -28.00 -9.96
C ALA A 328 17.76 -26.66 -10.62
N HIS A 329 17.35 -26.69 -11.89
CA HIS A 329 16.89 -25.49 -12.59
C HIS A 329 15.54 -24.95 -12.08
N GLU A 330 14.67 -25.80 -11.56
CA GLU A 330 13.39 -25.38 -10.94
C GLU A 330 13.67 -24.70 -9.59
N LYS A 331 14.67 -25.17 -8.84
CA LYS A 331 15.15 -24.52 -7.61
C LYS A 331 15.71 -23.12 -7.89
N LEU A 332 16.52 -22.96 -8.94
CA LEU A 332 17.03 -21.64 -9.35
C LEU A 332 15.89 -20.68 -9.73
N THR A 333 14.88 -21.16 -10.47
CA THR A 333 13.69 -20.36 -10.78
C THR A 333 12.88 -19.98 -9.54
N ARG A 334 12.66 -20.93 -8.63
CA ARG A 334 12.03 -20.67 -7.34
C ARG A 334 12.78 -19.57 -6.58
N ASP A 335 14.10 -19.68 -6.47
CA ASP A 335 14.90 -18.75 -5.68
C ASP A 335 14.90 -17.34 -6.29
N ALA A 336 15.00 -17.24 -7.62
CA ALA A 336 14.88 -15.97 -8.33
C ALA A 336 13.50 -15.32 -8.14
N LEU A 337 12.40 -16.10 -8.22
CA LEU A 337 11.05 -15.60 -7.99
C LEU A 337 10.82 -15.16 -6.54
N ALA A 338 11.33 -15.92 -5.55
CA ALA A 338 11.21 -15.58 -4.14
C ALA A 338 11.99 -14.30 -3.82
N ALA A 339 13.20 -14.15 -4.37
CA ALA A 339 14.02 -12.95 -4.25
C ALA A 339 13.35 -11.70 -4.86
N ASN A 340 12.47 -11.90 -5.85
CA ASN A 340 11.66 -10.86 -6.48
C ASN A 340 10.24 -10.75 -5.89
N GLY A 341 9.99 -11.36 -4.72
CA GLY A 341 8.76 -11.15 -3.96
C GLY A 341 7.56 -11.99 -4.37
N PHE A 342 7.72 -13.02 -5.20
CA PHE A 342 6.60 -13.91 -5.54
C PHE A 342 6.41 -14.98 -4.48
N THR A 343 5.21 -15.01 -3.88
CA THR A 343 4.78 -16.16 -3.08
C THR A 343 4.50 -17.34 -4.01
N MET A 344 4.93 -18.53 -3.59
CA MET A 344 4.82 -19.74 -4.39
C MET A 344 4.31 -20.91 -3.55
N TRP A 345 3.47 -21.72 -4.18
CA TRP A 345 3.05 -23.01 -3.65
C TRP A 345 3.36 -24.12 -4.66
N PHE A 346 4.04 -25.18 -4.22
CA PHE A 346 4.44 -26.31 -5.05
C PHE A 346 3.54 -27.53 -4.76
N PRO A 347 2.70 -27.98 -5.71
CA PRO A 347 1.88 -29.18 -5.54
C PRO A 347 2.73 -30.46 -5.52
N GLU A 348 2.15 -31.57 -5.04
CA GLU A 348 2.70 -32.89 -5.32
C GLU A 348 2.50 -33.24 -6.79
N ARG A 349 3.52 -33.82 -7.43
CA ARG A 349 3.40 -34.34 -8.78
C ARG A 349 2.50 -35.58 -8.78
N SER A 350 1.60 -35.66 -9.76
CA SER A 350 0.75 -36.85 -9.94
C SER A 350 1.60 -38.06 -10.32
N ASP A 351 1.35 -39.19 -9.66
CA ASP A 351 1.90 -40.49 -10.02
C ASP A 351 1.05 -41.18 -11.12
N GLU A 352 -0.09 -40.58 -11.53
CA GLU A 352 -0.97 -41.09 -12.58
C GLU A 352 -0.39 -40.87 -13.99
N GLU A 353 -0.32 -41.96 -14.77
CA GLU A 353 0.21 -41.93 -16.12
C GLU A 353 -0.60 -41.00 -17.04
N GLY A 354 0.06 -40.01 -17.63
CA GLY A 354 -0.56 -39.04 -18.55
C GLY A 354 -1.13 -37.78 -17.88
N VAL A 355 -1.13 -37.68 -16.54
CA VAL A 355 -1.62 -36.50 -15.82
C VAL A 355 -0.46 -35.53 -15.56
N THR A 356 -0.45 -34.40 -16.27
CA THR A 356 0.55 -33.35 -16.05
C THR A 356 0.14 -32.42 -14.91
N THR A 357 0.95 -32.35 -13.87
CA THR A 357 0.83 -31.35 -12.80
C THR A 357 1.62 -30.09 -13.17
N ALA A 358 1.08 -28.91 -12.87
CA ALA A 358 1.84 -27.66 -12.98
C ALA A 358 3.01 -27.65 -11.99
N ASP A 359 4.12 -27.01 -12.35
CA ASP A 359 5.30 -26.96 -11.47
C ASP A 359 5.02 -26.14 -10.20
N CYS A 360 4.23 -25.08 -10.31
CA CYS A 360 4.00 -24.13 -9.23
C CYS A 360 2.62 -23.48 -9.34
N VAL A 361 2.13 -22.91 -8.24
CA VAL A 361 1.02 -21.95 -8.22
C VAL A 361 1.54 -20.61 -7.71
N ILE A 362 1.29 -19.55 -8.49
CA ILE A 362 1.66 -18.17 -8.16
C ILE A 362 0.40 -17.32 -8.32
N ASN A 363 0.02 -16.57 -7.28
CA ASN A 363 -1.17 -15.71 -7.30
C ASN A 363 -2.45 -16.42 -7.80
N GLY A 364 -2.65 -17.68 -7.39
CA GLY A 364 -3.80 -18.51 -7.78
C GLY A 364 -3.77 -19.04 -9.21
N LYS A 365 -2.67 -18.86 -9.95
CA LYS A 365 -2.50 -19.36 -11.32
C LYS A 365 -1.51 -20.51 -11.33
N THR A 366 -1.83 -21.58 -12.05
CA THR A 366 -0.90 -22.67 -12.34
C THR A 366 0.18 -22.17 -13.30
N VAL A 367 1.44 -22.31 -12.88
CA VAL A 367 2.63 -21.81 -13.56
C VAL A 367 3.56 -22.98 -13.85
N ASP A 368 4.04 -23.03 -15.08
CA ASP A 368 5.02 -24.00 -15.53
C ASP A 368 6.39 -23.33 -15.75
N PHE A 369 7.45 -23.95 -15.25
CA PHE A 369 8.81 -23.41 -15.25
C PHE A 369 9.60 -23.97 -16.44
N LYS A 370 10.06 -23.08 -17.32
CA LYS A 370 10.88 -23.44 -18.47
C LYS A 370 12.22 -22.73 -18.40
N ALA A 371 13.29 -23.50 -18.46
CA ALA A 371 14.66 -22.99 -18.56
C ALA A 371 15.29 -23.51 -19.87
N PRO A 372 15.42 -22.66 -20.92
CA PRO A 372 15.93 -23.06 -22.22
C PRO A 372 17.33 -23.67 -22.16
N LYS A 373 17.59 -24.72 -22.96
CA LYS A 373 18.90 -25.36 -23.09
C LYS A 373 19.66 -25.01 -24.38
N GLY A 374 18.94 -24.53 -25.39
CA GLY A 374 19.50 -24.17 -26.70
C GLY A 374 18.91 -22.85 -27.18
N ASN A 375 19.50 -22.30 -28.23
CA ASN A 375 19.14 -21.00 -28.82
C ASN A 375 18.42 -21.15 -30.17
N GLY A 376 17.83 -22.31 -30.44
CA GLY A 376 17.13 -22.57 -31.70
C GLY A 376 15.92 -21.65 -31.89
N LYS A 377 15.64 -21.26 -33.14
CA LYS A 377 14.56 -20.33 -33.51
C LYS A 377 13.18 -20.71 -32.96
N ASN A 378 12.91 -22.00 -32.76
CA ASN A 378 11.63 -22.52 -32.29
C ASN A 378 11.63 -22.92 -30.80
N THR A 379 12.76 -22.75 -30.08
CA THR A 379 12.90 -23.25 -28.71
C THR A 379 11.86 -22.64 -27.78
N ILE A 380 11.74 -21.30 -27.73
CA ILE A 380 10.75 -20.63 -26.88
C ILE A 380 9.32 -20.96 -27.32
N ASP A 381 9.07 -21.07 -28.63
CA ASP A 381 7.72 -21.38 -29.13
C ASP A 381 7.23 -22.76 -28.66
N GLN A 382 8.11 -23.75 -28.70
CA GLN A 382 7.84 -25.10 -28.21
C GLN A 382 7.62 -25.08 -26.70
N LEU A 383 8.51 -24.41 -25.94
CA LEU A 383 8.40 -24.30 -24.49
C LEU A 383 7.06 -23.69 -24.06
N LEU A 384 6.65 -22.57 -24.67
CA LEU A 384 5.37 -21.93 -24.39
C LEU A 384 4.17 -22.75 -24.87
N ARG A 385 4.31 -23.52 -25.95
CA ARG A 385 3.27 -24.47 -26.39
C ARG A 385 3.05 -25.58 -25.38
N HIS A 386 4.12 -26.10 -24.78
CA HIS A 386 4.03 -27.12 -23.74
C HIS A 386 3.46 -26.52 -22.45
N ALA A 387 3.95 -25.36 -22.02
CA ALA A 387 3.44 -24.68 -20.82
C ALA A 387 1.93 -24.38 -20.91
N ALA A 388 1.45 -23.93 -22.07
CA ALA A 388 0.02 -23.66 -22.29
C ALA A 388 -0.90 -24.88 -22.21
N LYS A 389 -0.35 -26.10 -22.22
CA LYS A 389 -1.12 -27.33 -21.95
C LYS A 389 -1.17 -27.69 -20.47
N GLN A 390 -0.19 -27.21 -19.68
CA GLN A 390 0.07 -27.62 -18.31
C GLN A 390 -0.37 -26.57 -17.29
N GLY A 391 -0.53 -25.31 -17.69
CA GLY A 391 -0.88 -24.22 -16.80
C GLY A 391 -1.50 -23.01 -17.50
N LYS A 392 -1.88 -22.03 -16.68
CA LYS A 392 -2.44 -20.74 -17.13
C LYS A 392 -1.36 -19.69 -17.39
N ALA A 393 -0.15 -19.90 -16.86
CA ALA A 393 0.97 -19.00 -17.03
C ALA A 393 2.29 -19.78 -17.12
N ALA A 394 3.36 -19.10 -17.54
CA ALA A 394 4.69 -19.70 -17.67
C ALA A 394 5.79 -18.79 -17.12
N VAL A 395 6.90 -19.39 -16.70
CA VAL A 395 8.14 -18.69 -16.41
C VAL A 395 9.20 -19.17 -17.40
N ILE A 396 9.84 -18.24 -18.12
CA ILE A 396 11.04 -18.51 -18.91
C ILE A 396 12.24 -17.94 -18.15
N HIS A 397 13.17 -18.80 -17.72
CA HIS A 397 14.34 -18.37 -16.95
C HIS A 397 15.64 -18.72 -17.70
N LEU A 398 16.42 -17.71 -18.06
CA LEU A 398 17.77 -17.90 -18.59
C LEU A 398 18.74 -18.14 -17.44
N GLN A 399 19.45 -19.26 -17.50
CA GLN A 399 20.33 -19.71 -16.42
C GLN A 399 21.73 -19.95 -16.97
N GLU A 400 22.73 -19.44 -16.27
CA GLU A 400 24.14 -19.66 -16.61
C GLU A 400 24.45 -21.16 -16.69
N GLY A 401 25.25 -21.55 -17.68
CA GLY A 401 25.65 -22.94 -17.91
C GLY A 401 24.55 -23.85 -18.50
N ARG A 402 23.31 -23.37 -18.67
CA ARG A 402 22.23 -24.19 -19.23
C ARG A 402 22.05 -24.06 -20.74
N GLY A 403 22.27 -22.86 -21.28
CA GLY A 403 22.11 -22.56 -22.70
C GLY A 403 22.73 -21.22 -23.08
N THR A 404 22.74 -20.92 -24.37
CA THR A 404 23.42 -19.75 -24.98
C THR A 404 22.44 -18.74 -25.58
N MET A 405 21.18 -18.74 -25.14
CA MET A 405 20.14 -17.84 -25.66
C MET A 405 20.34 -16.43 -25.09
N THR A 406 20.42 -15.41 -25.95
CA THR A 406 20.49 -14.03 -25.47
C THR A 406 19.13 -13.53 -25.01
N SER A 407 19.15 -12.53 -24.14
CA SER A 407 17.96 -11.87 -23.58
C SER A 407 17.08 -11.29 -24.68
N GLU A 408 17.67 -10.61 -25.67
CA GLU A 408 16.94 -9.99 -26.79
C GLU A 408 16.22 -11.04 -27.63
N LEU A 409 16.91 -12.14 -27.96
CA LEU A 409 16.35 -13.23 -28.73
C LEU A 409 15.20 -13.91 -27.98
N CYS A 410 15.35 -14.09 -26.66
CA CYS A 410 14.32 -14.66 -25.81
C CYS A 410 13.08 -13.76 -25.76
N VAL A 411 13.26 -12.46 -25.49
CA VAL A 411 12.19 -11.45 -25.44
C VAL A 411 11.43 -11.38 -26.77
N GLU A 412 12.14 -11.34 -27.90
CA GLU A 412 11.50 -11.30 -29.22
C GLU A 412 10.69 -12.58 -29.49
N SER A 413 11.23 -13.74 -29.09
CA SER A 413 10.59 -15.03 -29.28
C SER A 413 9.34 -15.18 -28.40
N ILE A 414 9.40 -14.75 -27.14
CA ILE A 414 8.23 -14.74 -26.24
C ILE A 414 7.12 -13.89 -26.87
N ARG A 415 7.43 -12.67 -27.33
CA ARG A 415 6.44 -11.78 -27.96
C ARG A 415 5.75 -12.43 -29.16
N LYS A 416 6.52 -13.04 -30.07
CA LYS A 416 5.98 -13.69 -31.27
C LYS A 416 5.14 -14.92 -30.94
N SER A 417 5.54 -15.68 -29.92
CA SER A 417 4.87 -16.93 -29.56
C SER A 417 3.64 -16.73 -28.70
N LEU A 418 3.67 -15.80 -27.73
CA LEU A 418 2.60 -15.61 -26.75
C LEU A 418 1.24 -15.27 -27.39
N ALA A 419 1.22 -14.47 -28.46
CA ALA A 419 0.00 -14.13 -29.20
C ALA A 419 -0.80 -15.36 -29.70
N ARG A 420 -0.14 -16.53 -29.80
CA ARG A 420 -0.73 -17.79 -30.30
C ARG A 420 -0.97 -18.82 -29.18
N ARG A 421 -0.93 -18.39 -27.91
CA ARG A 421 -1.01 -19.27 -26.74
C ARG A 421 -2.09 -18.75 -25.80
N LYS A 422 -2.82 -19.66 -25.17
CA LYS A 422 -3.82 -19.35 -24.13
C LYS A 422 -3.12 -19.27 -22.76
N LEU A 423 -2.18 -18.34 -22.63
CA LEU A 423 -1.48 -18.05 -21.37
C LEU A 423 -1.89 -16.65 -20.91
N GLU A 424 -2.26 -16.52 -19.64
CA GLU A 424 -2.60 -15.23 -19.04
C GLU A 424 -1.38 -14.32 -18.92
N TYR A 425 -0.22 -14.89 -18.59
CA TYR A 425 1.05 -14.17 -18.58
C TYR A 425 2.25 -15.09 -18.77
N VAL A 426 3.38 -14.49 -19.15
CA VAL A 426 4.71 -15.08 -19.08
C VAL A 426 5.62 -14.17 -18.26
N LEU A 427 6.31 -14.72 -17.28
CA LEU A 427 7.41 -14.04 -16.60
C LEU A 427 8.72 -14.48 -17.23
N PHE A 428 9.49 -13.53 -17.72
CA PHE A 428 10.84 -13.75 -18.20
C PHE A 428 11.81 -13.34 -17.10
N ILE A 429 12.69 -14.26 -16.69
CA ILE A 429 13.79 -14.00 -15.75
C ILE A 429 15.09 -14.05 -16.56
N ASP A 430 15.81 -12.94 -16.56
CA ASP A 430 17.09 -12.81 -17.25
C ASP A 430 18.25 -13.36 -16.40
N TYR A 431 19.45 -13.40 -16.97
CA TYR A 431 20.67 -13.90 -16.31
C TYR A 431 21.00 -13.14 -15.01
N ASP A 432 20.67 -11.85 -14.93
CA ASP A 432 20.88 -11.01 -13.74
C ASP A 432 19.74 -11.14 -12.70
N GLY A 433 18.73 -11.97 -12.97
CA GLY A 433 17.56 -12.15 -12.11
C GLY A 433 16.48 -11.08 -12.27
N SER A 434 16.66 -10.11 -13.18
CA SER A 434 15.62 -9.13 -13.53
C SER A 434 14.43 -9.83 -14.18
N ILE A 435 13.23 -9.30 -13.91
CA ILE A 435 11.98 -9.91 -14.37
C ILE A 435 11.29 -8.98 -15.35
N THR A 436 10.82 -9.52 -16.47
CA THR A 436 9.92 -8.83 -17.42
C THR A 436 8.61 -9.58 -17.54
N ARG A 437 7.48 -8.89 -17.44
CA ARG A 437 6.16 -9.47 -17.66
C ARG A 437 5.69 -9.31 -19.11
N PHE A 438 5.17 -10.39 -19.65
CA PHE A 438 4.42 -10.43 -20.90
C PHE A 438 2.98 -10.85 -20.63
N VAL A 439 2.03 -10.20 -21.30
CA VAL A 439 0.61 -10.56 -21.31
C VAL A 439 0.15 -10.69 -22.76
N GLN A 440 -0.96 -11.39 -22.98
CA GLN A 440 -1.56 -11.44 -24.30
C GLN A 440 -2.14 -10.05 -24.64
N GLU A 441 -1.78 -9.51 -25.80
CA GLU A 441 -2.29 -8.24 -26.33
C GLU A 441 -3.74 -8.36 -26.82
#